data_AF-A0A2V9TQ85-F1
#
_entry.id   AF-A0A2V9TQ85-F1
#
_cell.length_a   1.000
_cell.length_b   1.000
_cell.length_c   1.000
_cell.angle_alpha   90.00
_cell.angle_beta   90.00
_cell.angle_gamma   90.00
#
_symmetry.space_group_name_H-M   'P 1'
#
loop_
_entity.id
_entity.type
_entity.pdbx_description
1 polymer ?
#
loop_
_entity_poly.entity_id
_entity_poly.type
_entity_poly.pdbx_seq_one_letter_code
_entity_poly.pdbx_strand_id
1 'polypeptide(L)' 'MNMNEPPSLLRNDVSGGHHWLKVSLVGVQSNRSAIGSRVIARYAGRQQAQEVNAQSSFYSANDRRLHFGLGNATTADLT' A
#
# COMPACT_ATOMS: atom_id res chain seq x y z
N MET A 1 6.82 -3.13 -20.14
CA MET A 1 5.53 -2.45 -20.37
C MET A 1 4.90 -3.17 -21.55
N ASN A 2 3.66 -3.66 -21.45
CA ASN A 2 3.01 -4.40 -22.53
C ASN A 2 2.41 -3.42 -23.55
N MET A 3 3.23 -2.49 -24.06
CA MET A 3 2.80 -1.43 -24.96
C MET A 3 2.59 -2.03 -26.36
N ASN A 4 1.40 -1.83 -26.93
CA ASN A 4 0.97 -2.39 -28.22
C ASN A 4 0.79 -3.93 -28.26
N GLU A 5 0.72 -4.57 -27.09
CA GLU A 5 0.38 -5.99 -26.97
C GLU A 5 -1.15 -6.20 -26.86
N PRO A 6 -1.68 -7.39 -27.22
CA PRO A 6 -3.06 -7.75 -26.93
C PRO A 6 -3.42 -7.58 -25.45
N PRO A 7 -4.66 -7.19 -25.11
CA PRO A 7 -5.04 -6.92 -23.72
C PRO A 7 -4.90 -8.17 -22.86
N SER A 8 -4.34 -8.01 -21.66
CA SER A 8 -4.30 -9.05 -20.63
C SER A 8 -5.26 -8.71 -19.51
N LEU A 9 -6.11 -9.68 -19.11
CA LEU A 9 -6.91 -9.59 -17.89
C LEU A 9 -6.21 -10.35 -16.78
N LEU A 10 -5.74 -9.63 -15.77
CA LEU A 10 -5.17 -10.22 -14.56
C LEU A 10 -6.23 -10.20 -13.46
N ARG A 11 -6.76 -11.38 -13.11
CA ARG A 11 -7.72 -11.54 -12.02
C ARG A 11 -7.03 -12.25 -10.85
N ASN A 12 -7.05 -11.61 -9.69
CA ASN A 12 -6.63 -12.26 -8.45
C ASN A 12 -7.84 -12.98 -7.83
N ASP A 13 -7.91 -14.30 -8.04
CA ASP A 13 -8.86 -15.18 -7.37
C ASP A 13 -8.26 -15.64 -6.04
N VAL A 14 -8.54 -14.90 -4.97
CA VAL A 14 -7.96 -15.17 -3.65
C VAL A 14 -8.98 -15.90 -2.78
N SER A 15 -8.60 -17.07 -2.27
CA SER A 15 -9.35 -17.80 -1.23
C SER A 15 -8.53 -17.78 0.07
N GLY A 16 -8.97 -17.01 1.07
CA GLY A 16 -8.29 -16.90 2.35
C GLY A 16 -8.87 -15.82 3.27
N GLY A 17 -8.86 -16.08 4.58
CA GLY A 17 -9.36 -15.16 5.63
C GLY A 17 -8.27 -14.30 6.28
N HIS A 18 -7.15 -14.09 5.58
CA HIS A 18 -6.02 -13.32 6.11
C HIS A 18 -6.37 -11.83 6.29
N HIS A 19 -5.70 -11.21 7.24
CA HIS A 19 -5.90 -9.81 7.58
C HIS A 19 -4.99 -8.88 6.78
N TRP A 20 -5.47 -7.67 6.58
CA TRP A 20 -4.75 -6.59 5.91
C TRP A 20 -5.18 -5.23 6.47
N LEU A 21 -4.34 -4.22 6.26
CA LEU A 21 -4.64 -2.83 6.59
C LEU A 21 -4.44 -1.94 5.37
N LYS A 22 -5.37 -0.98 5.18
CA LYS A 22 -5.18 0.18 4.30
C LYS A 22 -5.05 1.43 5.15
N VAL A 23 -3.98 2.17 4.96
CA VAL A 23 -3.68 3.37 5.74
C VAL A 23 -3.68 4.57 4.79
N SER A 24 -4.54 5.56 5.06
CA SER A 24 -4.56 6.83 4.35
C SER A 24 -4.00 7.91 5.25
N LEU A 25 -2.94 8.59 4.80
CA LEU A 25 -2.37 9.72 5.51
C LEU A 25 -2.92 11.04 4.97
N VAL A 26 -3.11 12.00 5.87
CA VAL A 26 -3.52 13.37 5.55
C VAL A 26 -2.66 14.31 6.38
N GLY A 27 -1.74 15.04 5.74
CA GLY A 27 -0.89 16.01 6.45
C GLY A 27 -1.74 17.12 7.08
N VAL A 28 -1.37 17.67 8.24
CA VAL A 28 -2.27 18.57 9.02
C VAL A 28 -2.03 20.07 8.79
N GLN A 29 -0.78 20.52 8.71
CA GLN A 29 -0.46 21.94 8.46
C GLN A 29 -0.10 22.18 7.00
N SER A 30 0.66 21.27 6.41
CA SER A 30 1.11 21.31 5.02
C SER A 30 1.13 19.89 4.43
N ASN A 31 1.52 19.76 3.16
CA ASN A 31 1.60 18.48 2.44
C ASN A 31 0.35 17.60 2.68
N ARG A 32 -0.82 18.08 2.24
CA ARG A 32 -2.10 17.38 2.48
C ARG A 32 -2.15 15.98 1.89
N SER A 33 -1.31 15.77 0.89
CA SER A 33 -1.03 14.51 0.21
C SER A 33 -0.18 13.52 1.00
N ALA A 34 0.47 13.96 2.08
CA ALA A 34 1.42 13.20 2.90
C ALA A 34 2.59 12.56 2.13
N ILE A 35 2.91 13.06 0.94
CA ILE A 35 3.99 12.53 0.08
C ILE A 35 5.32 12.55 0.84
N GLY A 36 6.09 11.47 0.74
CA GLY A 36 7.36 11.28 1.45
C GLY A 36 7.20 10.84 2.91
N SER A 37 5.98 10.75 3.44
CA SER A 37 5.74 10.21 4.78
C SER A 37 5.83 8.69 4.76
N ARG A 38 6.48 8.11 5.76
CA ARG A 38 6.71 6.68 5.90
C ARG A 38 5.88 6.12 7.07
N VAL A 39 5.21 5.01 6.83
CA VAL A 39 4.52 4.21 7.86
C VAL A 39 5.26 2.89 8.02
N ILE A 40 5.48 2.52 9.27
CA ILE A 40 6.02 1.22 9.66
C ILE A 40 4.91 0.46 10.38
N ALA A 41 4.55 -0.71 9.83
CA ALA A 41 3.63 -1.64 10.47
C ALA A 41 4.39 -2.78 11.14
N ARG A 42 4.16 -2.99 12.44
CA ARG A 42 4.74 -4.07 13.24
C ARG A 42 3.65 -5.03 13.67
N TYR A 43 3.81 -6.33 13.39
CA TYR A 43 2.80 -7.34 13.68
C TYR A 43 3.43 -8.74 13.70
N ALA A 44 3.01 -9.61 14.61
CA ALA A 44 3.49 -11.01 14.71
C ALA A 44 5.03 -11.18 14.56
N GLY A 45 5.81 -10.29 15.20
CA GLY A 45 7.28 -10.30 15.13
C GLY A 45 7.89 -9.84 13.79
N ARG A 46 7.07 -9.35 12.86
CA ARG A 46 7.48 -8.81 11.54
C ARG A 46 7.35 -7.29 11.51
N GLN A 47 8.07 -6.68 10.56
CA GLN A 47 8.02 -5.26 10.29
C GLN A 47 7.93 -5.02 8.78
N GLN A 48 6.96 -4.20 8.34
CA GLN A 48 6.87 -3.68 6.98
C GLN A 48 6.98 -2.17 7.00
N ALA A 49 7.64 -1.59 6.01
CA ALA A 49 7.69 -0.15 5.85
C ALA A 49 7.23 0.24 4.45
N GLN A 50 6.37 1.26 4.37
CA GLN A 50 5.91 1.83 3.11
C GLN A 50 5.92 3.36 3.19
N GLU A 51 6.16 4.00 2.06
CA GLU A 51 6.17 5.45 1.93
C GLU A 51 5.08 5.89 0.96
N VAL A 52 4.45 7.03 1.24
CA VAL A 52 3.51 7.66 0.31
C VAL A 52 4.32 8.29 -0.83
N ASN A 53 4.37 7.60 -1.95
CA ASN A 53 5.12 8.04 -3.13
C ASN A 53 4.33 9.06 -3.95
N ALA A 54 5.03 10.00 -4.59
CA ALA A 54 4.44 11.01 -5.48
C ALA A 54 4.10 10.45 -6.86
N GLN A 55 4.82 9.42 -7.29
CA GLN A 55 4.80 8.88 -8.64
C GLN A 55 4.82 7.35 -8.56
N SER A 56 4.23 6.71 -9.56
CA SER A 56 4.35 5.26 -9.74
C SER A 56 4.07 4.89 -11.19
N SER A 57 4.81 3.93 -11.71
CA SER A 57 4.69 3.51 -13.10
C SER A 57 4.99 4.66 -14.09
N PHE A 58 4.77 4.42 -15.38
CA PHE A 58 5.07 5.39 -16.43
C PHE A 58 3.94 6.42 -16.59
N TYR A 59 4.26 7.71 -16.47
CA TYR A 59 3.31 8.84 -16.55
C TYR A 59 2.03 8.67 -15.72
N SER A 60 2.14 7.99 -14.57
CA SER A 60 1.00 7.61 -13.74
C SER A 60 1.29 7.84 -12.26
N ALA A 61 0.25 7.73 -11.44
CA ALA A 61 0.35 7.66 -9.99
C ALA A 61 -0.75 6.72 -9.47
N ASN A 62 -0.40 5.86 -8.51
CA ASN A 62 -1.30 4.93 -7.86
C ASN A 62 -2.10 5.65 -6.76
N ASP A 63 -3.14 4.98 -6.25
CA ASP A 63 -3.76 5.36 -4.97
C ASP A 63 -2.64 5.47 -3.89
N ARG A 64 -2.70 6.55 -3.10
CA ARG A 64 -1.71 6.86 -2.07
C ARG A 64 -1.89 6.08 -0.77
N ARG A 65 -3.00 5.35 -0.63
CA ARG A 65 -3.20 4.47 0.52
C ARG A 65 -2.10 3.41 0.56
N LEU A 66 -1.54 3.19 1.73
CA LEU A 66 -0.52 2.17 1.97
C LEU A 66 -1.22 0.86 2.31
N HIS A 67 -0.74 -0.25 1.76
CA HIS A 67 -1.37 -1.57 1.87
C HIS A 67 -0.45 -2.56 2.60
N PHE A 68 -0.84 -2.99 3.78
CA PHE A 68 -0.07 -3.96 4.57
C PHE A 68 -0.82 -5.28 4.66
N GLY A 69 -0.25 -6.36 4.12
CA GLY A 69 -0.73 -7.71 4.39
C GLY A 69 -0.23 -8.18 5.76
N LEU A 70 -1.11 -8.70 6.61
CA LEU A 70 -0.80 -9.14 7.98
C LEU A 70 -0.84 -10.67 8.15
N GLY A 71 -1.35 -11.41 7.17
CA GLY A 71 -1.49 -12.85 7.27
C GLY A 71 -2.51 -13.22 8.36
N ASN A 72 -2.12 -14.04 9.33
CA ASN A 72 -2.99 -14.44 10.45
C ASN A 72 -2.96 -13.46 11.62
N ALA A 73 -2.15 -12.40 11.57
CA ALA A 73 -2.08 -11.44 12.66
C ALA A 73 -3.34 -10.56 12.68
N THR A 74 -4.00 -10.49 13.84
CA THR A 74 -5.23 -9.71 14.04
C THR A 74 -4.97 -8.28 14.51
N THR A 75 -3.73 -7.97 14.91
CA THR A 75 -3.31 -6.64 15.39
C THR A 75 -2.00 -6.21 14.72
N ALA A 76 -1.81 -4.89 14.60
CA ALA A 76 -0.57 -4.28 14.15
C ALA A 76 -0.39 -2.91 14.81
N ASP A 77 0.84 -2.59 15.17
CA ASP A 77 1.22 -1.26 15.63
C ASP A 77 1.76 -0.44 14.45
N LEU A 78 1.27 0.79 14.31
CA LEU A 78 1.66 1.71 13.25
C LEU A 78 2.44 2.89 13.83
N THR A 79 3.58 3.20 13.22
CA THR A 79 4.39 4.39 13.51
C THR A 79 4.74 5.11 12.23
#